data_AF-A0A858R321-F1
#
_entry.id   AF-A0A858R321-F1
#
_cell.length_a   1.000
_cell.length_b   1.000
_cell.length_c   1.000
_cell.angle_alpha   90.00
_cell.angle_beta   90.00
_cell.angle_gamma   90.00
#
_symmetry.space_group_name_H-M   'P 1'
#
loop_
_entity.id
_entity.type
_entity.pdbx_description
1 polymer ?
#
loop_
_entity_poly.entity_id
_entity_poly.type
_entity_poly.pdbx_seq_one_letter_code
_entity_poly.pdbx_strand_id
1 'polypeptide(L)'
;MTPFGERVRQLRARKGVQLKEMAAELEISSAYLSALEHGHKGVPSPMLVRQICGYFGLIWDEAEELERLAALSDPRVVVDTAGLTPDHTLAANLLSRRIAKLDADTVGTLLDLLRR
;
A
#
# COMPACT_ATOMS: atom_id res chain seq x y z
N MET A 1 -2.76 7.02 2.59
CA MET A 1 -1.66 6.09 2.95
C MET A 1 -2.03 4.71 2.43
N THR A 2 -1.08 3.95 1.88
CA THR A 2 -1.32 2.56 1.44
C THR A 2 -1.05 1.60 2.61
N PRO A 3 -1.66 0.39 2.63
CA PRO A 3 -1.39 -0.60 3.67
C PRO A 3 0.10 -0.94 3.82
N PHE A 4 0.84 -1.00 2.71
CA PHE A 4 2.29 -1.20 2.73
C PHE A 4 3.04 -0.02 3.37
N GLY A 5 2.74 1.22 2.93
CA GLY A 5 3.38 2.43 3.47
C GLY A 5 3.16 2.57 4.98
N GLU A 6 1.96 2.25 5.44
CA GLU A 6 1.62 2.18 6.86
C GLU A 6 2.49 1.16 7.61
N ARG A 7 2.57 -0.08 7.10
CA ARG A 7 3.36 -1.15 7.71
C ARG A 7 4.84 -0.79 7.80
N VAL A 8 5.42 -0.23 6.74
CA VAL A 8 6.82 0.23 6.73
C VAL A 8 7.04 1.32 7.77
N ARG A 9 6.16 2.31 7.85
CA ARG A 9 6.24 3.39 8.85
C ARG A 9 6.15 2.85 10.28
N GLN A 10 5.27 1.87 10.52
CA GLN A 10 5.17 1.21 11.83
C GLN A 10 6.45 0.45 12.19
N LEU A 11 7.02 -0.32 11.26
CA LEU A 11 8.28 -1.04 11.47
C LEU A 11 9.43 -0.08 11.78
N ARG A 12 9.51 1.03 11.03
CA ARG A 12 10.51 2.08 11.25
C ARG A 12 10.36 2.70 12.65
N ALA A 13 9.13 3.02 13.05
CA ALA A 13 8.85 3.57 14.38
C ALA A 13 9.22 2.58 15.51
N ARG A 14 8.92 1.29 15.34
CA ARG A 14 9.29 0.23 16.32
C ARG A 14 10.80 0.07 16.45
N LYS A 15 11.54 0.15 15.33
CA LYS A 15 13.02 0.08 15.33
C LYS A 15 13.66 1.35 15.88
N GLY A 16 12.93 2.47 15.97
CA GLY A 16 13.41 3.74 16.50
C GLY A 16 14.39 4.49 15.58
N VAL A 17 14.39 4.20 14.27
CA VAL A 17 15.33 4.80 13.31
C VAL A 17 14.74 6.00 12.59
N GLN A 18 15.58 6.99 12.29
CA GLN A 18 15.16 8.15 11.52
C GLN A 18 14.96 7.79 10.06
N LEU A 19 14.03 8.48 9.40
CA LEU A 19 13.72 8.26 7.98
C LEU A 19 14.96 8.41 7.08
N LYS A 20 15.84 9.37 7.39
CA LYS A 20 17.09 9.58 6.64
C LYS A 20 18.07 8.41 6.77
N GLU A 21 18.14 7.78 7.94
CA GLU A 21 19.07 6.68 8.25
C GLU A 21 18.62 5.42 7.51
N MET A 22 17.34 5.07 7.65
CA MET A 22 16.75 3.96 6.92
C MET A 22 16.84 4.14 5.40
N ALA A 23 16.59 5.35 4.89
CA ALA A 23 16.72 5.63 3.47
C ALA A 23 18.17 5.39 2.97
N ALA A 24 19.17 5.82 3.74
CA ALA A 24 20.57 5.61 3.41
C ALA A 24 20.96 4.12 3.43
N GLU A 25 20.54 3.37 4.46
CA GLU A 25 20.81 1.93 4.57
C GLU A 25 20.10 1.10 3.49
N LEU A 26 18.94 1.56 3.01
CA LEU A 26 18.23 0.95 1.89
C LEU A 26 18.70 1.45 0.51
N GLU A 27 19.69 2.36 0.48
CA GLU A 27 20.22 2.97 -0.74
C GLU A 27 19.15 3.67 -1.61
N ILE A 28 18.16 4.29 -0.96
CA ILE A 28 17.08 5.07 -1.59
C ILE A 28 17.08 6.51 -1.08
N SER A 29 16.45 7.42 -1.83
CA SER A 29 16.30 8.79 -1.34
C SER A 29 15.30 8.89 -0.18
N SER A 30 15.55 9.79 0.77
CA SER A 30 14.58 10.11 1.83
C SER A 30 13.23 10.58 1.27
N ALA A 31 13.24 11.30 0.14
CA ALA A 31 12.02 11.70 -0.55
C ALA A 31 11.22 10.49 -1.06
N TYR A 32 11.90 9.48 -1.60
CA TYR A 32 11.26 8.25 -2.05
C TYR A 32 10.68 7.46 -0.86
N LEU A 33 11.45 7.25 0.21
CA LEU A 33 10.96 6.53 1.39
C LEU A 33 9.77 7.27 2.04
N SER A 34 9.83 8.60 2.14
CA SER A 34 8.70 9.40 2.61
C SER A 34 7.46 9.23 1.72
N ALA A 35 7.62 9.33 0.40
CA ALA A 35 6.50 9.14 -0.53
C ALA A 35 5.92 7.72 -0.45
N LEU A 36 6.76 6.70 -0.21
CA LEU A 36 6.34 5.31 0.00
C LEU A 36 5.52 5.16 1.29
N GLU A 37 6.02 5.66 2.43
CA GLU A 37 5.33 5.59 3.72
C GLU A 37 3.99 6.33 3.74
N HIS A 38 3.84 7.41 2.96
CA HIS A 38 2.60 8.18 2.90
C HIS A 38 1.63 7.70 1.81
N GLY A 39 2.01 6.68 1.01
CA GLY A 39 1.18 6.14 -0.07
C GLY A 39 1.12 7.02 -1.31
N HIS A 40 2.17 7.79 -1.58
CA HIS A 40 2.34 8.59 -2.81
C HIS A 40 3.22 7.89 -3.86
N LYS A 41 3.70 6.69 -3.57
CA LYS A 41 4.36 5.81 -4.56
C LYS A 41 3.49 4.59 -4.84
N GLY A 42 3.58 4.15 -6.10
CA GLY A 42 3.02 2.89 -6.56
C GLY A 42 3.75 1.70 -5.96
N VAL A 43 3.39 0.52 -6.46
CA VAL A 43 3.94 -0.75 -6.01
C VAL A 43 5.48 -0.69 -6.03
N PRO A 44 6.16 -0.87 -4.89
CA PRO A 44 7.62 -0.90 -4.84
C PRO A 44 8.15 -2.12 -5.62
N SER A 45 9.39 -2.05 -6.09
CA SER A 45 9.98 -3.19 -6.79
C SER A 45 10.13 -4.38 -5.84
N PRO A 46 10.02 -5.63 -6.34
CA PRO A 46 10.23 -6.82 -5.51
C PRO A 46 11.58 -6.82 -4.78
N MET A 47 12.62 -6.28 -5.42
CA MET A 47 13.94 -6.16 -4.80
C MET A 47 13.93 -5.20 -3.61
N LEU A 48 13.26 -4.04 -3.72
CA LEU A 48 13.13 -3.11 -2.61
C LEU A 48 12.33 -3.73 -1.45
N VAL A 49 11.26 -4.48 -1.75
CA VAL A 49 10.48 -5.17 -0.70
C VAL A 49 11.38 -6.15 0.06
N ARG A 50 12.17 -6.97 -0.64
CA ARG A 50 13.13 -7.89 -0.01
C ARG A 50 14.20 -7.17 0.82
N GLN A 51 14.72 -6.04 0.33
CA GLN A 51 15.66 -5.21 1.10
C GLN A 51 15.02 -4.69 2.39
N ILE A 52 13.75 -4.26 2.34
CA ILE A 52 13.00 -3.83 3.52
C ILE A 52 12.77 -5.00 4.49
N CYS A 53 12.40 -6.19 4.00
CA CYS A 53 12.30 -7.39 4.82
C CYS A 53 13.62 -7.69 5.54
N GLY A 54 14.74 -7.68 4.81
CA GLY A 54 16.08 -7.88 5.39
C GLY A 54 16.45 -6.80 6.41
N TYR A 55 16.16 -5.54 6.12
CA TYR A 55 16.42 -4.41 7.02
C TYR A 55 15.75 -4.55 8.38
N PHE A 56 14.53 -5.10 8.40
CA PHE A 56 13.76 -5.33 9.62
C PHE A 56 13.90 -6.75 10.18
N GLY A 57 14.66 -7.62 9.53
CA GLY A 57 14.82 -9.02 9.95
C GLY A 57 13.53 -9.83 9.87
N LEU A 58 12.60 -9.45 8.99
CA LEU A 58 11.33 -10.15 8.81
C LEU A 58 11.58 -11.49 8.12
N ILE A 59 10.98 -12.55 8.66
CA ILE A 59 11.11 -13.93 8.17
C ILE A 59 9.75 -14.59 8.06
N TRP A 60 9.67 -15.66 7.25
CA TRP A 60 8.45 -16.47 7.06
C TRP A 60 7.21 -15.60 6.83
N ASP A 61 6.18 -15.79 7.65
CA ASP A 61 4.87 -15.14 7.54
C ASP A 61 4.95 -13.60 7.55
N GLU A 62 5.92 -13.00 8.26
CA GLU A 62 6.04 -11.54 8.30
C GLU A 62 6.56 -10.96 6.97
N ALA A 63 7.46 -11.69 6.31
CA ALA A 63 7.97 -11.31 5.01
C ALA A 63 6.89 -11.52 3.94
N GLU A 64 6.19 -12.65 3.97
CA GLU A 64 5.07 -12.94 3.06
C GLU A 64 3.95 -11.90 3.20
N GLU A 65 3.59 -11.53 4.43
CA GLU A 65 2.58 -10.49 4.67
C GLU A 65 3.02 -9.13 4.13
N LEU A 66 4.31 -8.77 4.30
CA LEU A 66 4.80 -7.49 3.76
C LEU A 66 4.82 -7.49 2.22
N GLU A 67 5.19 -8.60 1.58
CA GLU A 67 5.12 -8.78 0.14
C GLU A 67 3.68 -8.68 -0.39
N ARG A 68 2.73 -9.31 0.31
CA ARG A 68 1.30 -9.23 -0.01
C ARG A 68 0.78 -7.80 0.10
N LEU A 69 1.14 -7.10 1.17
CA LEU A 69 0.77 -5.69 1.35
C LEU A 69 1.34 -4.82 0.22
N ALA A 70 2.59 -5.06 -0.20
CA ALA A 70 3.20 -4.34 -1.31
C ALA A 70 2.40 -4.51 -2.61
N ALA A 71 2.01 -5.75 -2.93
CA ALA A 71 1.23 -6.08 -4.12
C ALA A 71 -0.15 -5.40 -4.15
N LEU A 72 -0.75 -5.15 -2.98
CA LEU A 72 -2.06 -4.50 -2.84
C LEU A 72 -1.98 -2.96 -2.70
N SER A 73 -0.78 -2.38 -2.76
CA SER A 73 -0.53 -0.98 -2.37
C SER A 73 -0.23 -0.06 -3.55
N ASP A 74 -1.05 -0.11 -4.59
CA ASP A 74 -1.08 0.94 -5.62
C ASP A 74 -2.09 2.04 -5.23
N PRO A 75 -1.67 3.30 -4.99
CA PRO A 75 -2.58 4.38 -4.67
C PRO A 75 -3.42 4.86 -5.86
N ARG A 76 -3.11 4.42 -7.09
CA ARG A 76 -3.83 4.79 -8.32
C ARG A 76 -4.13 3.56 -9.16
N VAL A 77 -5.16 2.83 -8.77
CA VAL A 77 -5.63 1.65 -9.49
C VAL A 77 -6.50 2.02 -10.69
N VAL A 78 -6.37 1.24 -11.77
CA VAL A 78 -7.28 1.25 -12.91
C VAL A 78 -8.22 0.05 -12.77
N VAL A 79 -9.52 0.28 -12.86
CA VAL A 79 -10.54 -0.77 -12.86
C VAL A 79 -10.98 -1.01 -14.30
N ASP A 80 -10.60 -2.14 -14.89
CA ASP A 80 -11.04 -2.50 -16.24
C ASP A 80 -12.47 -3.04 -16.22
N THR A 81 -13.36 -2.34 -16.93
CA THR A 81 -14.76 -2.74 -17.07
C THR A 81 -15.14 -3.06 -18.51
N ALA A 82 -14.17 -3.18 -19.41
CA ALA A 82 -14.43 -3.50 -20.82
C ALA A 82 -15.09 -4.89 -20.94
N GLY A 83 -16.18 -4.97 -21.70
CA GLY A 83 -16.94 -6.22 -21.90
C GLY A 83 -17.82 -6.63 -20.72
N LEU A 84 -17.86 -5.86 -19.63
CA LEU A 84 -18.78 -6.10 -18.50
C LEU A 84 -20.14 -5.41 -18.70
N THR A 85 -21.08 -5.66 -17.80
CA THR A 85 -22.39 -5.01 -17.83
C THR A 85 -22.28 -3.50 -17.50
N PRO A 86 -23.24 -2.67 -17.94
CA PRO A 86 -23.27 -1.24 -17.63
C PRO A 86 -23.16 -0.93 -16.13
N ASP A 87 -23.74 -1.79 -15.27
CA ASP A 87 -23.72 -1.63 -13.82
C ASP A 87 -22.30 -1.72 -13.24
N HIS A 88 -21.41 -2.54 -13.82
CA HIS A 88 -20.01 -2.61 -13.38
C HIS A 88 -19.27 -1.29 -13.64
N THR A 89 -19.43 -0.74 -14.84
CA THR A 89 -18.87 0.57 -15.21
C THR A 89 -19.45 1.69 -14.35
N LEU A 90 -20.77 1.68 -14.09
CA LEU A 90 -21.40 2.65 -13.21
C LEU A 90 -20.86 2.56 -11.78
N ALA A 91 -20.76 1.35 -11.22
CA ALA A 91 -20.22 1.14 -9.88
C ALA A 91 -18.78 1.66 -9.75
N ALA A 92 -17.89 1.32 -10.69
CA ALA A 92 -16.51 1.80 -10.71
C ALA A 92 -16.44 3.35 -10.78
N ASN A 93 -17.25 3.97 -11.63
CA ASN A 93 -17.30 5.42 -11.80
C ASN A 93 -17.90 6.16 -10.59
N LEU A 94 -18.90 5.58 -9.93
CA LEU A 94 -19.47 6.16 -8.70
C LEU A 94 -18.46 6.06 -7.56
N LEU A 95 -17.80 4.91 -7.43
CA LEU A 95 -16.76 4.70 -6.42
C LEU A 95 -15.62 5.69 -6.61
N SER A 96 -15.08 5.86 -7.82
CA SER A 96 -13.97 6.79 -8.08
C SER A 96 -14.30 8.24 -7.74
N ARG A 97 -15.55 8.68 -7.91
CA ARG A 97 -16.01 10.03 -7.56
C ARG A 97 -16.30 10.23 -6.07
N ARG A 98 -16.67 9.17 -5.36
CA ARG A 98 -17.13 9.24 -3.97
C ARG A 98 -16.13 8.72 -2.93
N ILE A 99 -15.13 7.95 -3.32
CA ILE A 99 -14.18 7.27 -2.41
C ILE A 99 -13.61 8.20 -1.33
N ALA A 100 -13.23 9.43 -1.70
CA ALA A 100 -12.64 10.41 -0.78
C ALA A 100 -13.63 11.00 0.24
N LYS A 101 -14.93 10.78 0.07
CA LYS A 101 -16.01 11.28 0.94
C LYS A 101 -16.65 10.18 1.78
N LEU A 102 -16.27 8.92 1.58
CA LEU A 102 -16.80 7.81 2.37
C LEU A 102 -16.20 7.88 3.78
N ASP A 103 -17.03 7.61 4.78
CA ASP A 103 -16.58 7.45 6.16
C ASP A 103 -15.96 6.06 6.40
N ALA A 104 -15.37 5.88 7.56
CA ALA A 104 -14.68 4.64 7.94
C ALA A 104 -15.61 3.41 7.92
N ASP A 105 -16.85 3.58 8.38
CA ASP A 105 -17.83 2.49 8.46
C ASP A 105 -18.27 2.02 7.06
N THR A 106 -18.51 2.97 6.14
CA THR A 106 -18.85 2.66 4.75
C THR A 106 -17.67 2.01 4.03
N VAL A 107 -16.44 2.49 4.24
CA VAL A 107 -15.24 1.85 3.70
C VAL A 107 -15.08 0.43 4.25
N GLY A 108 -15.32 0.22 5.55
CA GLY A 108 -15.33 -1.11 6.17
C GLY A 108 -16.33 -2.06 5.51
N THR A 109 -17.56 -1.60 5.31
CA THR A 109 -18.61 -2.37 4.62
C THR A 109 -18.20 -2.74 3.20
N LEU A 110 -17.59 -1.82 2.46
CA LEU A 110 -17.10 -2.08 1.10
C LEU A 110 -15.98 -3.11 1.10
N LEU A 111 -15.04 -3.02 2.04
CA LEU A 111 -13.96 -4.01 2.19
C LEU A 111 -14.51 -5.39 2.50
N ASP A 112 -15.52 -5.49 3.36
CA ASP A 112 -16.16 -6.76 3.71
C ASP A 112 -16.95 -7.36 2.55
N LEU A 113 -17.46 -6.53 1.62
CA LEU A 113 -18.11 -6.99 0.41
C LEU A 113 -17.10 -7.53 -0.62
N LEU A 114 -15.94 -6.87 -0.74
CA LEU A 114 -14.90 -7.22 -1.73
C LEU A 114 -13.99 -8.38 -1.31
N ARG A 115 -13.92 -8.69 -0.01
CA ARG A 115 -13.10 -9.81 0.53
C ARG A 115 -13.82 -11.17 0.52
N ARG A 116 -15.10 -11.20 0.16
CA ARG A 116 -15.89 -12.43 0.00
C ARG A 116 -15.47 -13.17 -1.25
#